data_AF-A0A1B2E3W2-F1
#
_entry.id   AF-A0A1B2E3W2-F1
#
_cell.length_a   1.000
_cell.length_b   1.000
_cell.length_c   1.000
_cell.angle_alpha   90.00
_cell.angle_beta   90.00
_cell.angle_gamma   90.00
#
_symmetry.space_group_name_H-M   'P 1'
#
loop_
_entity.id
_entity.type
_entity.pdbx_description
1 polymer ?
#
loop_
_entity_poly.entity_id
_entity_poly.type
_entity_poly.pdbx_seq_one_letter_code
_entity_poly.pdbx_strand_id
1 'polypeptide(L)'
;MVHSKSRHDERLVEIPHFASEILGNTRSLFVYLPPDYHENTERRYAVLYMHDGQHVFSADASGESWDMHVTADRLVAEGRMDGILIVGIATVPDQRLNEYFHEHPNMHLAFKPPFDGDRYEAFVIDEVMPYINRSFRTLTGPGHTAMMGSSAGGIVTYNIGFRRPDVFGQIAVMSPYFVKADFDEEGELREIPFYHRYGTHPKLRVWLDMGGAEGTFMEKYAREEAERLVADGFVPGEDLMLYLHPGAGHSQSDWAARAHAPLLYFFGRIGEAEALQICGDEIVGVKGPDKRINPVVTYTSGFMQSAMRATYTVLDPQLLEVKPDGTLIAKSPGTTRVIVQYGGCTADKEITIVDALPERVNVTVTVKVPASTPPYPSLYAGIEVKPAGDGLYKGSAMIPHGLTFTFKVSHGFGRHERLKPDSGITRRSFVASSDQELYYEVEGWET
;
A
#
# COMPACT_ATOMS: atom_id res chain seq x y z
N MET A 1 -13.95 -38.84 -13.04
CA MET A 1 -13.79 -37.74 -14.00
C MET A 1 -12.53 -36.99 -13.64
N VAL A 2 -11.51 -37.09 -14.48
CA VAL A 2 -10.23 -36.40 -14.32
C VAL A 2 -10.51 -34.91 -14.43
N HIS A 3 -10.37 -34.16 -13.32
CA HIS A 3 -10.32 -32.70 -13.38
C HIS A 3 -9.10 -32.33 -14.23
N SER A 4 -9.33 -31.71 -15.39
CA SER A 4 -8.23 -31.10 -16.13
C SER A 4 -7.67 -29.99 -15.25
N LYS A 5 -6.50 -30.20 -14.64
CA LYS A 5 -5.71 -29.10 -14.10
C LYS A 5 -5.52 -28.09 -15.23
N SER A 6 -5.94 -26.84 -15.01
CA SER A 6 -5.72 -25.78 -15.99
C SER A 6 -4.21 -25.60 -16.19
N ARG A 7 -3.75 -25.19 -17.38
CA ARG A 7 -2.32 -24.90 -17.62
C ARG A 7 -1.72 -23.85 -16.68
N HIS A 8 -2.56 -23.07 -15.97
CA HIS A 8 -2.09 -22.14 -14.94
C HIS A 8 -1.60 -22.87 -13.67
N ASP A 9 -2.15 -24.04 -13.35
CA ASP A 9 -1.79 -24.84 -12.17
C ASP A 9 -0.41 -25.52 -12.31
N GLU A 10 0.10 -25.68 -13.53
CA GLU A 10 1.42 -26.28 -13.77
C GLU A 10 2.59 -25.29 -13.57
N ARG A 11 2.30 -23.98 -13.57
CA ARG A 11 3.30 -22.91 -13.40
C ARG A 11 3.31 -22.31 -11.98
N LEU A 12 2.51 -22.84 -11.07
CA LEU A 12 2.53 -22.50 -9.65
C LEU A 12 3.03 -23.72 -8.87
N VAL A 13 4.23 -23.60 -8.29
CA VAL A 13 4.86 -24.67 -7.50
C VAL A 13 4.77 -24.30 -6.03
N GLU A 14 4.10 -25.13 -5.23
CA GLU A 14 4.15 -25.04 -3.78
C GLU A 14 5.28 -25.91 -3.23
N ILE A 15 6.07 -25.34 -2.32
CA ILE A 15 7.03 -26.05 -1.48
C ILE A 15 6.45 -26.03 -0.06
N PRO A 16 5.66 -27.06 0.31
CA PRO A 16 5.04 -27.10 1.62
C PRO A 16 6.08 -27.39 2.70
N HIS A 17 5.85 -26.88 3.90
CA HIS A 17 6.67 -27.16 5.09
C HIS A 17 8.18 -26.88 4.90
N PHE A 18 8.53 -25.81 4.20
CA PHE A 18 9.90 -25.31 4.16
C PHE A 18 10.37 -25.01 5.60
N ALA A 19 11.32 -25.80 6.08
CA ALA A 19 11.84 -25.69 7.45
C ALA A 19 12.93 -24.62 7.51
N SER A 20 12.81 -23.72 8.48
CA SER A 20 13.82 -22.72 8.80
C SER A 20 14.58 -23.11 10.07
N GLU A 21 15.90 -23.24 9.98
CA GLU A 21 16.75 -23.40 11.15
C GLU A 21 16.89 -22.05 11.87
N ILE A 22 17.03 -20.96 11.10
CA ILE A 22 17.18 -19.59 11.63
C ILE A 22 15.98 -19.19 12.47
N LEU A 23 14.74 -19.46 12.03
CA LEU A 23 13.51 -19.07 12.73
C LEU A 23 12.93 -20.18 13.62
N GLY A 24 13.37 -21.44 13.43
CA GLY A 24 12.85 -22.58 14.20
C GLY A 24 11.37 -22.89 13.90
N ASN A 25 10.89 -22.55 12.70
CA ASN A 25 9.52 -22.79 12.27
C ASN A 25 9.47 -23.34 10.84
N THR A 26 8.28 -23.73 10.37
CA THR A 26 8.05 -24.18 9.00
C THR A 26 6.96 -23.36 8.33
N ARG A 27 7.09 -23.08 7.05
CA ARG A 27 6.10 -22.34 6.24
C ARG A 27 6.05 -22.84 4.80
N SER A 28 4.99 -22.52 4.06
CA SER A 28 4.97 -22.78 2.61
C SER A 28 5.73 -21.69 1.85
N LEU A 29 6.40 -22.07 0.78
CA LEU A 29 6.85 -21.15 -0.28
C LEU A 29 6.03 -21.43 -1.53
N PHE A 30 5.68 -20.37 -2.27
CA PHE A 30 4.96 -20.46 -3.54
C PHE A 30 5.82 -19.87 -4.64
N VAL A 31 6.00 -20.59 -5.74
CA VAL A 31 6.86 -20.16 -6.86
C VAL A 31 6.05 -20.13 -8.13
N TYR A 32 5.90 -18.94 -8.71
CA TYR A 32 5.34 -18.76 -10.04
C TYR A 32 6.44 -18.81 -11.11
N LEU A 33 6.16 -19.56 -12.17
CA LEU A 33 7.01 -19.72 -13.34
C LEU A 33 6.46 -18.90 -14.52
N PRO A 34 7.30 -18.09 -15.21
CA PRO A 34 6.84 -17.30 -16.35
C PRO A 34 6.41 -18.20 -17.51
N PRO A 35 5.59 -17.67 -18.45
CA PRO A 35 5.00 -18.48 -19.53
C PRO A 35 6.03 -19.27 -20.37
N ASP A 36 7.21 -18.70 -20.60
CA ASP A 36 8.27 -19.29 -21.42
C ASP A 36 9.21 -20.24 -20.66
N TYR A 37 8.97 -20.48 -19.36
CA TYR A 37 9.89 -21.24 -18.50
C TYR A 37 10.15 -22.64 -19.06
N HIS A 38 9.13 -23.42 -19.42
CA HIS A 38 9.34 -24.78 -19.92
C HIS A 38 9.79 -24.86 -21.38
N GLU A 39 9.70 -23.76 -22.13
CA GLU A 39 10.01 -23.73 -23.57
C GLU A 39 11.49 -23.40 -23.81
N ASN A 40 12.09 -22.53 -23.00
CA ASN A 40 13.47 -22.12 -23.15
C ASN A 40 14.31 -22.62 -21.97
N THR A 41 14.90 -23.82 -22.08
CA THR A 41 15.63 -24.49 -20.98
C THR A 41 16.94 -23.81 -20.56
N GLU A 42 17.49 -22.92 -21.38
CA GLU A 42 18.74 -22.20 -21.08
C GLU A 42 18.49 -20.83 -20.42
N ARG A 43 17.30 -20.25 -20.57
CA ARG A 43 16.98 -18.95 -19.98
C ARG A 43 16.98 -19.01 -18.45
N ARG A 44 17.52 -17.96 -17.85
CA ARG A 44 17.46 -17.66 -16.42
C ARG A 44 16.64 -16.39 -16.20
N TYR A 45 16.03 -16.30 -15.02
CA TYR A 45 15.00 -15.32 -14.74
C TYR A 45 15.36 -14.46 -13.53
N ALA A 46 15.07 -13.17 -13.61
CA ALA A 46 15.07 -12.31 -12.42
C ALA A 46 14.00 -12.80 -11.43
N VAL A 47 14.19 -12.51 -10.15
CA VAL A 47 13.35 -13.02 -9.07
C VAL A 47 12.76 -11.87 -8.27
N LEU A 48 11.44 -11.90 -8.11
CA LEU A 48 10.70 -11.06 -7.18
C LEU A 48 10.32 -11.89 -5.95
N TYR A 49 10.85 -11.53 -4.78
CA TYR A 49 10.43 -12.11 -3.51
C TYR A 49 9.29 -11.29 -2.91
N MET A 50 8.22 -11.96 -2.50
CA MET A 50 7.04 -11.33 -1.92
C MET A 50 6.74 -11.90 -0.54
N HIS A 51 6.45 -11.00 0.39
CA HIS A 51 5.90 -11.35 1.70
C HIS A 51 4.45 -11.81 1.58
N ASP A 52 3.92 -12.43 2.63
CA ASP A 52 2.51 -12.84 2.70
C ASP A 52 2.11 -13.80 1.56
N GLY A 53 2.99 -14.77 1.27
CA GLY A 53 2.91 -15.69 0.14
C GLY A 53 1.56 -16.36 -0.07
N GLN A 54 0.81 -16.62 1.01
CA GLN A 54 -0.52 -17.20 0.95
C GLN A 54 -1.56 -16.34 0.21
N HIS A 55 -1.31 -15.04 0.04
CA HIS A 55 -2.18 -14.08 -0.64
C HIS A 55 -1.67 -13.68 -2.03
N VAL A 56 -0.47 -14.13 -2.42
CA VAL A 56 0.21 -13.65 -3.65
C VAL A 56 -0.44 -14.20 -4.93
N PHE A 57 -0.90 -15.46 -4.88
CA PHE A 57 -1.42 -16.17 -6.06
C PHE A 57 -2.84 -16.73 -5.88
N SER A 58 -3.35 -16.70 -4.66
CA SER A 58 -4.64 -17.30 -4.31
C SER A 58 -5.43 -16.36 -3.43
N ALA A 59 -6.76 -16.44 -3.54
CA ALA A 59 -7.67 -15.68 -2.69
C ALA A 59 -7.64 -16.21 -1.26
N ASP A 60 -7.78 -15.31 -0.29
CA ASP A 60 -8.01 -15.65 1.11
C ASP A 60 -9.47 -15.98 1.42
N ALA A 61 -9.78 -16.17 2.71
CA ALA A 61 -11.14 -16.44 3.17
C ALA A 61 -12.13 -15.29 2.87
N SER A 62 -11.62 -14.07 2.71
CA SER A 62 -12.39 -12.89 2.32
C SER A 62 -12.54 -12.75 0.80
N GLY A 63 -11.95 -13.66 0.03
CA GLY A 63 -12.01 -13.70 -1.43
C GLY A 63 -11.01 -12.76 -2.11
N GLU A 64 -10.05 -12.19 -1.38
CA GLU A 64 -9.11 -11.21 -1.92
C GLU A 64 -7.72 -11.83 -2.16
N SER A 65 -7.08 -11.44 -3.27
CA SER A 65 -5.74 -11.89 -3.66
C SER A 65 -4.98 -10.75 -4.33
N TRP A 66 -3.65 -10.88 -4.38
CA TRP A 66 -2.85 -10.07 -5.28
C TRP A 66 -2.94 -10.49 -6.74
N ASP A 67 -3.31 -11.75 -7.01
CA ASP A 67 -3.36 -12.32 -8.36
C ASP A 67 -2.10 -11.99 -9.20
N MET A 68 -0.92 -12.06 -8.57
CA MET A 68 0.33 -11.61 -9.20
C MET A 68 0.63 -12.35 -10.50
N HIS A 69 0.30 -13.64 -10.54
CA HIS A 69 0.42 -14.48 -11.73
C HIS A 69 -0.43 -13.98 -12.90
N VAL A 70 -1.65 -13.46 -12.64
CA VAL A 70 -2.52 -12.88 -13.67
C VAL A 70 -1.93 -11.59 -14.22
N THR A 71 -1.46 -10.71 -13.32
CA THR A 71 -0.83 -9.45 -13.73
C THR A 71 0.46 -9.70 -14.51
N ALA A 72 1.32 -10.61 -14.04
CA ALA A 72 2.56 -10.98 -14.72
C ALA A 72 2.30 -11.61 -16.10
N ASP A 73 1.40 -12.60 -16.18
CA ASP A 73 1.03 -13.23 -17.45
C ASP A 73 0.53 -12.20 -18.47
N ARG A 74 -0.33 -11.28 -18.04
CA ARG A 74 -0.86 -10.22 -18.90
C ARG A 74 0.26 -9.30 -19.41
N LEU A 75 1.13 -8.81 -18.53
CA LEU A 75 2.22 -7.91 -18.92
C LEU A 75 3.24 -8.59 -19.86
N VAL A 76 3.53 -9.87 -19.65
CA VAL A 76 4.38 -10.66 -20.55
C VAL A 76 3.72 -10.88 -21.91
N ALA A 77 2.44 -11.26 -21.93
CA ALA A 77 1.68 -11.47 -23.16
C ALA A 77 1.54 -10.19 -24.00
N GLU A 78 1.41 -9.04 -23.34
CA GLU A 78 1.40 -7.71 -23.98
C GLU A 78 2.80 -7.24 -24.43
N GLY A 79 3.87 -7.99 -24.14
CA GLY A 79 5.25 -7.63 -24.50
C GLY A 79 5.81 -6.43 -23.72
N ARG A 80 5.21 -6.11 -22.56
CA ARG A 80 5.56 -4.95 -21.74
C ARG A 80 6.55 -5.27 -20.62
N MET A 81 6.70 -6.55 -20.28
CA MET A 81 7.60 -7.04 -19.23
C MET A 81 8.27 -8.33 -19.70
N ASP A 82 9.52 -8.53 -19.30
CA ASP A 82 10.17 -9.85 -19.42
C ASP A 82 9.57 -10.85 -18.43
N GLY A 83 9.65 -12.15 -18.75
CA GLY A 83 9.29 -13.20 -17.80
C GLY A 83 10.16 -13.10 -16.52
N ILE A 84 9.54 -13.26 -15.36
CA ILE A 84 10.21 -13.31 -14.05
C ILE A 84 9.70 -14.48 -13.22
N LEU A 85 10.53 -14.91 -12.26
CA LEU A 85 10.06 -15.77 -11.17
C LEU A 85 9.47 -14.89 -10.06
N ILE A 86 8.35 -15.30 -9.50
CA ILE A 86 7.77 -14.66 -8.30
C ILE A 86 7.73 -15.70 -7.19
N VAL A 87 8.36 -15.39 -6.06
CA VAL A 87 8.45 -16.27 -4.90
C VAL A 87 7.67 -15.65 -3.74
N GLY A 88 6.50 -16.21 -3.43
CA GLY A 88 5.70 -15.85 -2.26
C GLY A 88 6.16 -16.62 -1.02
N ILE A 89 6.48 -15.90 0.06
CA ILE A 89 6.92 -16.46 1.34
C ILE A 89 5.76 -16.38 2.32
N ALA A 90 5.15 -17.52 2.67
CA ALA A 90 3.99 -17.52 3.56
C ALA A 90 4.35 -17.01 4.96
N THR A 91 3.38 -16.45 5.67
CA THR A 91 3.55 -16.15 7.09
C THR A 91 3.25 -17.35 7.96
N VAL A 92 3.91 -17.44 9.11
CA VAL A 92 3.46 -18.30 10.19
C VAL A 92 2.46 -17.53 11.06
N PRO A 93 1.28 -18.10 11.38
CA PRO A 93 0.33 -17.48 12.30
C PRO A 93 1.00 -17.04 13.61
N ASP A 94 0.59 -15.89 14.14
CA ASP A 94 1.14 -15.25 15.35
C ASP A 94 2.63 -14.83 15.30
N GLN A 95 3.35 -15.13 14.21
CA GLN A 95 4.73 -14.68 14.00
C GLN A 95 4.86 -13.52 13.03
N ARG A 96 3.83 -13.25 12.21
CA ARG A 96 3.88 -12.21 11.17
C ARG A 96 4.36 -10.86 11.69
N LEU A 97 3.80 -10.36 12.80
CA LEU A 97 4.23 -9.08 13.37
C LEU A 97 5.68 -9.19 13.88
N ASN A 98 6.01 -10.25 14.63
CA ASN A 98 7.36 -10.44 15.15
C ASN A 98 8.41 -10.41 14.02
N GLU A 99 8.18 -11.18 12.96
CA GLU A 99 9.11 -11.36 11.85
C GLU A 99 9.17 -10.16 10.88
N TYR A 100 8.13 -9.33 10.79
CA TYR A 100 8.08 -8.22 9.83
C TYR A 100 8.54 -6.88 10.44
N PHE A 101 8.88 -6.86 11.72
CA PHE A 101 9.35 -5.64 12.36
C PHE A 101 10.79 -5.81 12.84
N HIS A 102 11.67 -4.97 12.30
CA HIS A 102 12.99 -4.72 12.87
C HIS A 102 12.86 -3.85 14.11
N GLU A 103 13.69 -4.09 15.11
CA GLU A 103 13.73 -3.37 16.38
C GLU A 103 13.82 -1.85 16.18
N HIS A 104 12.90 -1.06 16.74
CA HIS A 104 12.91 0.41 16.67
C HIS A 104 12.47 1.04 18.00
N PRO A 105 13.09 2.14 18.48
CA PRO A 105 12.79 2.70 19.80
C PRO A 105 11.31 3.02 20.05
N ASN A 106 10.62 3.58 19.04
CA ASN A 106 9.19 3.91 19.16
C ASN A 106 8.27 2.70 19.00
N MET A 107 8.76 1.55 18.52
CA MET A 107 7.90 0.38 18.36
C MET A 107 7.39 -0.14 19.70
N HIS A 108 8.16 -0.02 20.78
CA HIS A 108 7.70 -0.38 22.13
C HIS A 108 6.56 0.52 22.66
N LEU A 109 6.38 1.70 22.07
CA LEU A 109 5.22 2.57 22.33
C LEU A 109 4.00 2.12 21.52
N ALA A 110 4.22 1.51 20.37
CA ALA A 110 3.17 1.10 19.45
C ALA A 110 2.67 -0.34 19.72
N PHE A 111 3.57 -1.26 20.01
CA PHE A 111 3.34 -2.70 20.12
C PHE A 111 4.16 -3.30 21.29
N LYS A 112 3.73 -4.47 21.78
CA LYS A 112 4.42 -5.24 22.83
C LYS A 112 5.00 -6.63 22.42
N PRO A 113 5.11 -7.03 21.13
CA PRO A 113 5.69 -8.32 20.77
C PRO A 113 7.23 -8.29 20.75
N PRO A 114 7.90 -9.46 20.71
CA PRO A 114 9.29 -9.51 20.28
C PRO A 114 9.41 -9.08 18.80
N PHE A 115 10.44 -8.30 18.47
CA PHE A 115 10.75 -7.87 17.12
C PHE A 115 11.93 -8.70 16.58
N ASP A 116 11.67 -9.54 15.57
CA ASP A 116 12.62 -10.53 15.04
C ASP A 116 12.90 -10.33 13.54
N GLY A 117 12.72 -9.11 13.04
CA GLY A 117 12.98 -8.74 11.65
C GLY A 117 14.39 -9.06 11.14
N ASP A 118 15.40 -9.03 12.02
CA ASP A 118 16.78 -9.40 11.66
C ASP A 118 16.93 -10.90 11.37
N ARG A 119 16.27 -11.78 12.15
CA ARG A 119 16.29 -13.22 11.86
C ARG A 119 15.41 -13.55 10.66
N TYR A 120 14.31 -12.83 10.45
CA TYR A 120 13.51 -12.99 9.23
C TYR A 120 14.30 -12.57 7.98
N GLU A 121 15.04 -11.46 8.04
CA GLU A 121 15.97 -11.04 6.99
C GLU A 121 16.99 -12.15 6.67
N ALA A 122 17.65 -12.68 7.71
CA ALA A 122 18.61 -13.78 7.55
C ALA A 122 17.95 -15.05 6.97
N PHE A 123 16.74 -15.41 7.42
CA PHE A 123 15.96 -16.51 6.86
C PHE A 123 15.75 -16.36 5.35
N VAL A 124 15.31 -15.18 4.89
CA VAL A 124 15.08 -14.94 3.46
C VAL A 124 16.39 -15.09 2.67
N ILE A 125 17.48 -14.47 3.15
CA ILE A 125 18.73 -14.37 2.41
C ILE A 125 19.55 -15.66 2.46
N ASP A 126 19.59 -16.33 3.62
CA ASP A 126 20.53 -17.43 3.87
C ASP A 126 19.86 -18.81 3.70
N GLU A 127 18.52 -18.91 3.75
CA GLU A 127 17.81 -20.18 3.59
C GLU A 127 16.92 -20.20 2.33
N VAL A 128 16.02 -19.22 2.18
CA VAL A 128 15.06 -19.21 1.06
C VAL A 128 15.77 -18.96 -0.27
N MET A 129 16.55 -17.88 -0.39
CA MET A 129 17.21 -17.52 -1.66
C MET A 129 18.14 -18.64 -2.17
N PRO A 130 19.00 -19.29 -1.35
CA PRO A 130 19.85 -20.37 -1.82
C PRO A 130 19.06 -21.61 -2.24
N TYR A 131 17.94 -21.91 -1.57
CA TYR A 131 17.06 -22.99 -2.02
C TYR A 131 16.48 -22.68 -3.40
N ILE A 132 15.92 -21.48 -3.60
CA ILE A 132 15.33 -21.07 -4.88
C ILE A 132 16.39 -21.08 -6.00
N ASN A 133 17.60 -20.57 -5.74
CA ASN A 133 18.70 -20.55 -6.72
C ASN A 133 19.19 -21.94 -7.14
N ARG A 134 19.05 -22.96 -6.26
CA ARG A 134 19.40 -24.35 -6.60
C ARG A 134 18.28 -25.08 -7.33
N SER A 135 17.02 -24.76 -7.00
CA SER A 135 15.84 -25.47 -7.49
C SER A 135 15.29 -24.90 -8.79
N PHE A 136 15.56 -23.61 -9.08
CA PHE A 136 15.01 -22.89 -10.24
C PHE A 136 16.10 -22.15 -11.02
N ARG A 137 15.80 -21.78 -12.26
CA ARG A 137 16.75 -21.05 -13.13
C ARG A 137 16.70 -19.55 -12.86
N THR A 138 17.36 -19.15 -11.80
CA THR A 138 17.44 -17.74 -11.40
C THR A 138 18.68 -17.05 -11.99
N LEU A 139 18.55 -15.73 -12.17
CA LEU A 139 19.66 -14.78 -12.24
C LEU A 139 19.97 -14.32 -10.81
N THR A 140 21.25 -14.29 -10.45
CA THR A 140 21.70 -13.89 -9.12
C THR A 140 22.26 -12.47 -9.10
N GLY A 141 22.32 -11.87 -7.91
CA GLY A 141 22.87 -10.53 -7.70
C GLY A 141 21.79 -9.43 -7.67
N PRO A 142 22.11 -8.27 -7.08
CA PRO A 142 21.10 -7.26 -6.72
C PRO A 142 20.36 -6.68 -7.92
N GLY A 143 21.00 -6.61 -9.10
CA GLY A 143 20.35 -6.14 -10.32
C GLY A 143 19.23 -7.03 -10.86
N HIS A 144 19.10 -8.26 -10.35
CA HIS A 144 18.11 -9.25 -10.78
C HIS A 144 17.23 -9.75 -9.63
N THR A 145 17.34 -9.14 -8.45
CA THR A 145 16.64 -9.56 -7.24
C THR A 145 15.86 -8.38 -6.67
N ALA A 146 14.54 -8.52 -6.66
CA ALA A 146 13.62 -7.55 -6.09
C ALA A 146 12.87 -8.10 -4.88
N MET A 147 12.38 -7.22 -4.02
CA MET A 147 11.51 -7.55 -2.89
C MET A 147 10.26 -6.66 -2.90
N MET A 148 9.11 -7.20 -2.54
CA MET A 148 7.85 -6.46 -2.47
C MET A 148 6.98 -6.94 -1.31
N GLY A 149 6.31 -5.99 -0.66
CA GLY A 149 5.31 -6.29 0.37
C GLY A 149 4.43 -5.09 0.66
N SER A 150 3.29 -5.36 1.30
CA SER A 150 2.34 -4.33 1.72
C SER A 150 2.20 -4.22 3.24
N SER A 151 1.83 -3.05 3.75
CA SER A 151 1.55 -2.87 5.19
C SER A 151 2.78 -3.23 6.04
N ALA A 152 2.66 -4.18 6.97
CA ALA A 152 3.81 -4.76 7.69
C ALA A 152 4.84 -5.42 6.73
N GLY A 153 4.38 -6.01 5.63
CA GLY A 153 5.24 -6.49 4.55
C GLY A 153 6.03 -5.36 3.87
N GLY A 154 5.44 -4.16 3.79
CA GLY A 154 6.09 -2.98 3.22
C GLY A 154 7.23 -2.46 4.11
N ILE A 155 7.02 -2.39 5.43
CA ILE A 155 8.08 -1.95 6.36
C ILE A 155 9.23 -2.97 6.44
N VAL A 156 8.97 -4.28 6.42
CA VAL A 156 10.07 -5.27 6.37
C VAL A 156 10.83 -5.19 5.04
N THR A 157 10.13 -5.01 3.91
CA THR A 157 10.76 -4.76 2.60
C THR A 157 11.65 -3.51 2.63
N TYR A 158 11.17 -2.41 3.22
CA TYR A 158 11.94 -1.18 3.38
C TYR A 158 13.21 -1.43 4.21
N ASN A 159 13.09 -2.05 5.38
CA ASN A 159 14.26 -2.33 6.23
C ASN A 159 15.28 -3.24 5.54
N ILE A 160 14.85 -4.38 4.98
CA ILE A 160 15.74 -5.32 4.31
C ILE A 160 16.43 -4.66 3.11
N GLY A 161 15.69 -3.91 2.28
CA GLY A 161 16.27 -3.27 1.10
C GLY A 161 17.37 -2.25 1.42
N PHE A 162 17.17 -1.42 2.44
CA PHE A 162 18.19 -0.44 2.86
C PHE A 162 19.35 -1.06 3.63
N ARG A 163 19.12 -2.15 4.37
CA ARG A 163 20.19 -2.88 5.08
C ARG A 163 21.02 -3.74 4.15
N ARG A 164 20.40 -4.32 3.12
CA ARG A 164 20.99 -5.32 2.20
C ARG A 164 20.88 -4.92 0.73
N PRO A 165 21.35 -3.71 0.33
CA PRO A 165 21.40 -3.32 -1.08
C PRO A 165 22.41 -4.16 -1.88
N ASP A 166 23.29 -4.91 -1.20
CA ASP A 166 24.17 -5.92 -1.80
C ASP A 166 23.40 -7.15 -2.31
N VAL A 167 22.19 -7.40 -1.78
CA VAL A 167 21.35 -8.55 -2.13
C VAL A 167 20.14 -8.13 -2.95
N PHE A 168 19.44 -7.07 -2.53
CA PHE A 168 18.23 -6.56 -3.19
C PHE A 168 18.55 -5.21 -3.85
N GLY A 169 18.53 -5.16 -5.17
CA GLY A 169 18.75 -3.90 -5.90
C GLY A 169 17.44 -3.14 -6.17
N GLN A 170 16.29 -3.73 -5.85
CA GLN A 170 14.97 -3.21 -6.19
C GLN A 170 13.97 -3.54 -5.06
N ILE A 171 13.26 -2.55 -4.53
CA ILE A 171 12.21 -2.76 -3.51
C ILE A 171 10.92 -2.04 -3.85
N ALA A 172 9.79 -2.73 -3.69
CA ALA A 172 8.45 -2.14 -3.75
C ALA A 172 7.80 -2.16 -2.36
N VAL A 173 7.77 -0.98 -1.77
CA VAL A 173 7.24 -0.66 -0.45
C VAL A 173 5.81 -0.17 -0.64
N MET A 174 4.84 -1.09 -0.58
CA MET A 174 3.44 -0.77 -0.87
C MET A 174 2.66 -0.49 0.42
N SER A 175 1.92 0.61 0.47
CA SER A 175 1.15 1.04 1.66
C SER A 175 1.84 0.73 3.01
N PRO A 176 3.11 1.13 3.24
CA PRO A 176 3.87 0.67 4.39
C PRO A 176 3.27 1.16 5.71
N TYR A 177 3.28 0.27 6.69
CA TYR A 177 2.79 0.60 8.03
C TYR A 177 3.88 1.34 8.82
N PHE A 178 4.08 2.63 8.52
CA PHE A 178 5.15 3.45 9.12
C PHE A 178 4.77 4.12 10.44
N VAL A 179 3.49 4.36 10.67
CA VAL A 179 2.99 5.08 11.85
C VAL A 179 1.91 4.27 12.53
N LYS A 180 1.84 4.32 13.85
CA LYS A 180 0.64 3.93 14.57
C LYS A 180 -0.14 5.19 14.89
N ALA A 181 -1.38 5.25 14.44
CA ALA A 181 -2.32 6.30 14.81
C ALA A 181 -3.34 5.69 15.78
N ASP A 182 -3.43 6.23 16.99
CA ASP A 182 -4.46 5.90 17.98
C ASP A 182 -5.11 7.17 18.53
N PHE A 183 -6.29 7.02 19.13
CA PHE A 183 -6.95 8.08 19.88
C PHE A 183 -6.75 7.80 21.37
N ASP A 184 -6.41 8.82 22.14
CA ASP A 184 -6.31 8.73 23.59
C ASP A 184 -7.70 8.69 24.27
N GLU A 185 -7.73 8.67 25.61
CA GLU A 185 -8.97 8.55 26.37
C GLU A 185 -9.88 9.77 26.19
N GLU A 186 -9.30 10.92 25.85
CA GLU A 186 -9.97 12.18 25.54
C GLU A 186 -10.46 12.25 24.08
N GLY A 187 -10.15 11.24 23.25
CA GLY A 187 -10.48 11.21 21.83
C GLY A 187 -9.56 12.09 20.98
N GLU A 188 -8.42 12.51 21.54
CA GLU A 188 -7.37 13.20 20.81
C GLU A 188 -6.44 12.22 20.13
N LEU A 189 -6.05 12.59 18.93
CA LEU A 189 -5.30 11.74 18.03
C LEU A 189 -3.81 11.81 18.31
N ARG A 190 -3.18 10.64 18.39
CA ARG A 190 -1.74 10.46 18.61
C ARG A 190 -1.12 9.68 17.46
N GLU A 191 -0.03 10.22 16.91
CA GLU A 191 0.78 9.59 15.86
C GLU A 191 2.13 9.13 16.44
N ILE A 192 2.45 7.85 16.28
CA ILE A 192 3.72 7.25 16.73
C ILE A 192 4.43 6.67 15.50
N PRO A 193 5.33 7.43 14.83
CA PRO A 193 6.13 6.89 13.75
C PRO A 193 7.15 5.89 14.29
N PHE A 194 7.29 4.74 13.64
CA PHE A 194 8.10 3.63 14.16
C PHE A 194 8.99 2.93 13.11
N TYR A 195 9.22 3.56 11.95
CA TYR A 195 10.12 3.05 10.92
C TYR A 195 11.51 3.69 11.00
N HIS A 196 12.54 2.96 10.55
CA HIS A 196 13.91 3.45 10.51
C HIS A 196 14.12 4.44 9.37
N ARG A 197 14.85 5.52 9.62
CA ARG A 197 15.29 6.46 8.59
C ARG A 197 16.79 6.27 8.35
N TYR A 198 17.17 5.73 7.20
CA TYR A 198 18.55 5.26 6.99
C TYR A 198 19.57 6.34 6.66
N GLY A 199 19.18 7.47 6.07
CA GLY A 199 20.09 8.59 5.79
C GLY A 199 21.09 8.32 4.68
N THR A 200 20.81 7.36 3.79
CA THR A 200 21.76 6.91 2.78
C THR A 200 21.11 6.75 1.42
N HIS A 201 21.91 6.87 0.36
CA HIS A 201 21.55 6.60 -1.02
C HIS A 201 22.38 5.41 -1.55
N PRO A 202 22.07 4.17 -1.13
CA PRO A 202 22.70 3.00 -1.69
C PRO A 202 22.27 2.80 -3.15
N LYS A 203 22.94 1.91 -3.89
CA LYS A 203 22.52 1.49 -5.24
C LYS A 203 21.25 0.64 -5.15
N LEU A 204 20.10 1.30 -5.00
CA LEU A 204 18.81 0.71 -4.76
C LEU A 204 17.74 1.46 -5.56
N ARG A 205 16.85 0.73 -6.22
CA ARG A 205 15.67 1.31 -6.87
C ARG A 205 14.46 1.12 -5.95
N VAL A 206 13.79 2.21 -5.60
CA VAL A 206 12.68 2.22 -4.65
C VAL A 206 11.38 2.57 -5.37
N TRP A 207 10.39 1.69 -5.25
CA TRP A 207 8.99 2.00 -5.47
C TRP A 207 8.33 2.18 -4.11
N LEU A 208 7.73 3.35 -3.88
CA LEU A 208 6.98 3.65 -2.66
C LEU A 208 5.56 4.05 -3.05
N ASP A 209 4.56 3.47 -2.40
CA ASP A 209 3.17 3.85 -2.67
C ASP A 209 2.29 3.89 -1.42
N MET A 210 1.12 4.50 -1.58
CA MET A 210 0.05 4.52 -0.58
C MET A 210 -1.30 4.75 -1.26
N GLY A 211 -2.36 4.17 -0.69
CA GLY A 211 -3.74 4.54 -1.03
C GLY A 211 -4.21 5.77 -0.27
N GLY A 212 -4.84 6.71 -0.96
CA GLY A 212 -5.42 7.93 -0.38
C GLY A 212 -6.73 7.70 0.39
N ALA A 213 -7.30 6.50 0.30
CA ALA A 213 -8.49 6.09 1.05
C ALA A 213 -8.18 5.14 2.21
N GLU A 214 -6.92 5.06 2.64
CA GLU A 214 -6.46 4.25 3.78
C GLU A 214 -6.72 4.92 5.14
N GLY A 215 -7.50 5.99 5.15
CA GLY A 215 -7.90 6.72 6.35
C GLY A 215 -6.77 7.62 6.84
N THR A 216 -6.11 7.17 7.90
CA THR A 216 -5.18 7.97 8.72
C THR A 216 -3.92 8.42 7.95
N PHE A 217 -2.97 9.03 8.68
CA PHE A 217 -1.74 9.70 8.21
C PHE A 217 -0.76 8.87 7.38
N MET A 218 -1.07 7.63 7.02
CA MET A 218 -0.16 6.76 6.27
C MET A 218 0.34 7.44 4.98
N GLU A 219 -0.55 8.11 4.24
CA GLU A 219 -0.17 8.83 3.02
C GLU A 219 0.82 9.97 3.29
N LYS A 220 0.60 10.73 4.36
CA LYS A 220 1.53 11.77 4.81
C LYS A 220 2.91 11.18 5.06
N TYR A 221 3.02 10.07 5.79
CA TYR A 221 4.31 9.46 6.10
C TYR A 221 5.01 8.86 4.87
N ALA A 222 4.27 8.23 3.95
CA ALA A 222 4.84 7.75 2.68
C ALA A 222 5.36 8.91 1.82
N ARG A 223 4.59 10.01 1.73
CA ARG A 223 5.00 11.21 1.00
C ARG A 223 6.23 11.87 1.61
N GLU A 224 6.20 12.12 2.92
CA GLU A 224 7.33 12.71 3.61
C GLU A 224 8.59 11.84 3.49
N GLU A 225 8.44 10.51 3.47
CA GLU A 225 9.57 9.62 3.28
C GLU A 225 10.11 9.70 1.86
N ALA A 226 9.26 9.78 0.84
CA ALA A 226 9.71 10.05 -0.52
C ALA A 226 10.52 11.35 -0.61
N GLU A 227 10.06 12.43 0.01
CA GLU A 227 10.79 13.71 0.04
C GLU A 227 12.12 13.60 0.80
N ARG A 228 12.17 12.83 1.90
CA ARG A 228 13.42 12.55 2.62
C ARG A 228 14.40 11.75 1.77
N LEU A 229 13.94 10.73 1.04
CA LEU A 229 14.78 9.97 0.11
C LEU A 229 15.34 10.87 -1.00
N VAL A 230 14.54 11.80 -1.53
CA VAL A 230 15.06 12.81 -2.47
C VAL A 230 16.16 13.65 -1.83
N ALA A 231 16.00 14.05 -0.56
CA ALA A 231 17.01 14.80 0.17
C ALA A 231 18.30 13.99 0.42
N ASP A 232 18.23 12.67 0.49
CA ASP A 232 19.41 11.79 0.62
C ASP A 232 20.17 11.56 -0.69
N GLY A 233 19.57 11.90 -1.83
CA GLY A 233 20.19 11.77 -3.15
C GLY A 233 19.41 10.96 -4.17
N PHE A 234 18.31 10.32 -3.78
CA PHE A 234 17.45 9.61 -4.74
C PHE A 234 16.86 10.59 -5.76
N VAL A 235 16.74 10.12 -7.00
CA VAL A 235 16.27 10.89 -8.15
C VAL A 235 14.89 10.38 -8.57
N PRO A 236 13.83 11.19 -8.37
CA PRO A 236 12.49 10.84 -8.80
C PRO A 236 12.44 10.54 -10.30
N GLY A 237 11.80 9.43 -10.67
CA GLY A 237 11.70 8.96 -12.05
C GLY A 237 12.88 8.10 -12.52
N GLU A 238 13.96 7.98 -11.73
CA GLU A 238 15.13 7.15 -12.07
C GLU A 238 15.29 5.98 -11.08
N ASP A 239 15.59 6.29 -9.82
CA ASP A 239 15.78 5.30 -8.75
C ASP A 239 14.77 5.44 -7.60
N LEU A 240 13.87 6.42 -7.67
CA LEU A 240 12.71 6.57 -6.79
C LEU A 240 11.43 6.80 -7.59
N MET A 241 10.42 5.99 -7.33
CA MET A 241 9.06 6.16 -7.83
C MET A 241 8.12 6.31 -6.63
N LEU A 242 7.21 7.30 -6.69
CA LEU A 242 6.14 7.48 -5.71
C LEU A 242 4.80 7.27 -6.40
N TYR A 243 3.88 6.55 -5.78
CA TYR A 243 2.50 6.51 -6.25
C TYR A 243 1.48 6.65 -5.12
N LEU A 244 0.74 7.76 -5.12
CA LEU A 244 -0.32 8.01 -4.16
C LEU A 244 -1.66 7.86 -4.89
N HIS A 245 -2.30 6.71 -4.72
CA HIS A 245 -3.51 6.37 -5.47
C HIS A 245 -4.74 6.93 -4.75
N PRO A 246 -5.46 7.91 -5.31
CA PRO A 246 -6.45 8.72 -4.57
C PRO A 246 -7.59 7.91 -3.95
N GLY A 247 -8.06 6.87 -4.62
CA GLY A 247 -9.20 6.06 -4.16
C GLY A 247 -8.86 4.69 -3.59
N ALA A 248 -7.57 4.34 -3.45
CA ALA A 248 -7.20 2.99 -3.03
C ALA A 248 -7.29 2.86 -1.51
N GLY A 249 -7.86 1.75 -1.03
CA GLY A 249 -7.87 1.35 0.37
C GLY A 249 -6.68 0.46 0.75
N HIS A 250 -6.74 -0.12 1.96
CA HIS A 250 -5.67 -0.93 2.55
C HIS A 250 -6.02 -2.42 2.45
N SER A 251 -5.93 -3.00 1.25
CA SER A 251 -6.37 -4.36 0.98
C SER A 251 -5.58 -5.07 -0.12
N GLN A 252 -5.70 -6.40 -0.17
CA GLN A 252 -5.09 -7.26 -1.19
C GLN A 252 -5.49 -6.81 -2.59
N SER A 253 -6.78 -6.57 -2.84
CA SER A 253 -7.27 -6.13 -4.15
C SER A 253 -6.79 -4.73 -4.54
N ASP A 254 -6.65 -3.80 -3.58
CA ASP A 254 -6.12 -2.46 -3.84
C ASP A 254 -4.62 -2.49 -4.17
N TRP A 255 -3.86 -3.39 -3.54
CA TRP A 255 -2.45 -3.60 -3.89
C TRP A 255 -2.31 -4.33 -5.23
N ALA A 256 -3.14 -5.35 -5.49
CA ALA A 256 -3.21 -6.06 -6.78
C ALA A 256 -3.42 -5.09 -7.95
N ALA A 257 -4.38 -4.17 -7.80
CA ALA A 257 -4.70 -3.17 -8.82
C ALA A 257 -3.51 -2.28 -9.16
N ARG A 258 -2.58 -2.07 -8.22
CA ARG A 258 -1.38 -1.22 -8.38
C ARG A 258 -0.12 -2.00 -8.71
N ALA A 259 -0.08 -3.32 -8.51
CA ALA A 259 1.11 -4.17 -8.66
C ALA A 259 1.72 -4.15 -10.08
N HIS A 260 0.92 -3.82 -11.10
CA HIS A 260 1.42 -3.67 -12.46
C HIS A 260 2.51 -2.60 -12.58
N ALA A 261 2.44 -1.52 -11.79
CA ALA A 261 3.37 -0.41 -11.88
C ALA A 261 4.80 -0.75 -11.38
N PRO A 262 5.01 -1.29 -10.16
CA PRO A 262 6.35 -1.72 -9.75
C PRO A 262 6.91 -2.84 -10.64
N LEU A 263 6.07 -3.75 -11.15
CA LEU A 263 6.50 -4.78 -12.11
C LEU A 263 7.09 -4.16 -13.40
N LEU A 264 6.40 -3.16 -13.97
CA LEU A 264 6.90 -2.45 -15.15
C LEU A 264 8.17 -1.66 -14.85
N TYR A 265 8.27 -1.03 -13.68
CA TYR A 265 9.44 -0.29 -13.28
C TYR A 265 10.67 -1.19 -13.15
N PHE A 266 10.52 -2.36 -12.53
CA PHE A 266 11.64 -3.28 -12.26
C PHE A 266 12.03 -4.13 -13.45
N PHE A 267 11.05 -4.66 -14.18
CA PHE A 267 11.25 -5.77 -15.13
C PHE A 267 10.68 -5.49 -16.53
N GLY A 268 10.14 -4.29 -16.76
CA GLY A 268 9.44 -3.97 -17.98
C GLY A 268 9.83 -2.64 -18.59
N ARG A 269 8.91 -2.11 -19.40
CA ARG A 269 9.03 -0.85 -20.12
C ARG A 269 7.91 0.09 -19.68
N ILE A 270 8.28 1.25 -19.16
CA ILE A 270 7.32 2.27 -18.70
C ILE A 270 6.59 2.92 -19.89
N GLY A 271 7.29 3.16 -21.00
CA GLY A 271 6.73 3.88 -22.15
C GLY A 271 6.79 5.39 -21.98
N GLU A 272 5.98 6.10 -22.74
CA GLU A 272 5.89 7.57 -22.73
C GLU A 272 4.70 8.03 -21.87
N ALA A 273 4.76 9.23 -21.29
CA ALA A 273 3.61 9.79 -20.59
C ALA A 273 2.47 10.08 -21.58
N GLU A 274 1.25 9.64 -21.27
CA GLU A 274 0.08 9.79 -22.15
C GLU A 274 -1.01 10.68 -21.56
N ALA A 275 -1.20 10.66 -20.24
CA ALA A 275 -2.25 11.38 -19.56
C ALA A 275 -1.80 11.88 -18.20
N LEU A 276 -2.33 13.03 -17.80
CA LEU A 276 -2.08 13.64 -16.49
C LEU A 276 -3.42 14.01 -15.86
N GLN A 277 -3.59 13.65 -14.59
CA GLN A 277 -4.75 14.00 -13.78
C GLN A 277 -4.29 14.70 -12.50
N ILE A 278 -5.01 15.73 -12.06
CA ILE A 278 -4.75 16.40 -10.78
C ILE A 278 -5.72 15.84 -9.72
N CYS A 279 -5.21 14.96 -8.86
CA CYS A 279 -5.95 14.41 -7.72
C CYS A 279 -5.75 15.28 -6.47
N GLY A 280 -6.47 14.98 -5.38
CA GLY A 280 -6.37 15.70 -4.11
C GLY A 280 -7.39 16.83 -3.94
N ASP A 281 -7.14 17.75 -3.02
CA ASP A 281 -8.09 18.74 -2.55
C ASP A 281 -8.59 19.69 -3.65
N GLU A 282 -9.84 20.15 -3.53
CA GLU A 282 -10.47 21.14 -4.41
C GLU A 282 -10.84 22.42 -3.67
N ILE A 283 -10.88 22.35 -2.34
CA ILE A 283 -11.23 23.43 -1.43
C ILE A 283 -10.08 23.60 -0.44
N VAL A 284 -9.59 24.82 -0.30
CA VAL A 284 -8.52 25.20 0.65
C VAL A 284 -8.97 26.41 1.47
N GLY A 285 -8.63 26.41 2.76
CA GLY A 285 -8.88 27.54 3.65
C GLY A 285 -7.68 28.47 3.73
N VAL A 286 -7.91 29.79 3.81
CA VAL A 286 -6.86 30.75 4.23
C VAL A 286 -6.40 30.44 5.66
N LYS A 287 -7.32 29.94 6.49
CA LYS A 287 -7.04 29.32 7.79
C LYS A 287 -7.50 27.86 7.77
N GLY A 288 -6.80 27.00 8.49
CA GLY A 288 -7.12 25.58 8.59
C GLY A 288 -5.97 24.70 8.13
N PRO A 289 -6.26 23.41 7.86
CA PRO A 289 -5.22 22.42 7.64
C PRO A 289 -4.55 22.61 6.27
N ASP A 290 -3.29 22.19 6.19
CA ASP A 290 -2.56 22.12 4.92
C ASP A 290 -3.32 21.24 3.92
N LYS A 291 -3.58 21.81 2.73
CA LYS A 291 -4.22 21.12 1.61
C LYS A 291 -3.23 20.88 0.47
N ARG A 292 -3.45 19.82 -0.30
CA ARG A 292 -2.51 19.39 -1.35
C ARG A 292 -3.21 18.83 -2.57
N ILE A 293 -2.57 19.03 -3.71
CA ILE A 293 -2.87 18.30 -4.94
C ILE A 293 -1.78 17.27 -5.24
N ASN A 294 -2.17 16.19 -5.89
CA ASN A 294 -1.30 15.08 -6.28
C ASN A 294 -1.50 14.81 -7.77
N PRO A 295 -0.60 15.30 -8.64
CA PRO A 295 -0.69 14.98 -10.06
C PRO A 295 -0.30 13.52 -10.28
N VAL A 296 -1.18 12.76 -10.93
CA VAL A 296 -0.97 11.36 -11.30
C VAL A 296 -0.83 11.29 -12.81
N VAL A 297 0.29 10.72 -13.27
CA VAL A 297 0.59 10.50 -14.68
C VAL A 297 0.38 9.04 -15.05
N THR A 298 -0.29 8.81 -16.17
CA THR A 298 -0.42 7.50 -16.82
C THR A 298 0.48 7.47 -18.04
N TYR A 299 1.14 6.34 -18.26
CA TYR A 299 2.02 6.11 -19.40
C TYR A 299 1.42 5.13 -20.41
N THR A 300 1.94 5.11 -21.63
CA THR A 300 1.46 4.26 -22.73
C THR A 300 1.56 2.76 -22.47
N SER A 301 2.43 2.33 -21.55
CA SER A 301 2.34 0.96 -21.08
C SER A 301 1.05 0.80 -20.27
N GLY A 302 0.73 1.73 -19.39
CA GLY A 302 -0.25 1.62 -18.30
C GLY A 302 0.45 1.72 -16.95
N PHE A 303 1.76 1.95 -16.90
CA PHE A 303 2.46 2.39 -15.71
C PHE A 303 1.85 3.71 -15.21
N MET A 304 1.67 3.83 -13.90
CA MET A 304 1.14 5.02 -13.26
C MET A 304 2.05 5.44 -12.12
N GLN A 305 2.23 6.74 -11.90
CA GLN A 305 2.95 7.27 -10.74
C GLN A 305 2.42 8.66 -10.36
N SER A 306 2.69 9.07 -9.12
CA SER A 306 2.61 10.47 -8.72
C SER A 306 3.77 11.23 -9.37
N ALA A 307 3.46 12.30 -10.10
CA ALA A 307 4.43 13.12 -10.80
C ALA A 307 5.22 14.00 -9.81
N MET A 308 6.24 13.42 -9.20
CA MET A 308 7.21 14.17 -8.40
C MET A 308 7.89 15.23 -9.28
N ARG A 309 8.02 16.45 -8.77
CA ARG A 309 8.60 17.61 -9.49
C ARG A 309 7.81 18.05 -10.74
N ALA A 310 6.49 17.88 -10.74
CA ALA A 310 5.63 18.54 -11.71
C ALA A 310 5.78 20.07 -11.65
N THR A 311 5.53 20.75 -12.77
CA THR A 311 5.50 22.21 -12.83
C THR A 311 4.09 22.70 -12.57
N TYR A 312 3.93 23.65 -11.65
CA TYR A 312 2.64 24.25 -11.29
C TYR A 312 2.58 25.70 -11.74
N THR A 313 1.48 26.09 -12.38
CA THR A 313 1.17 27.48 -12.73
C THR A 313 -0.21 27.83 -12.16
N VAL A 314 -0.28 28.86 -11.33
CA VAL A 314 -1.54 29.38 -10.78
C VAL A 314 -1.99 30.57 -11.63
N LEU A 315 -3.22 30.52 -12.17
CA LEU A 315 -3.73 31.60 -13.02
C LEU A 315 -3.89 32.94 -12.27
N ASP A 316 -4.27 32.88 -10.99
CA ASP A 316 -4.31 34.04 -10.10
C ASP A 316 -3.40 33.83 -8.87
N PRO A 317 -2.13 34.25 -8.94
CA PRO A 317 -1.18 34.08 -7.84
C PRO A 317 -1.46 35.01 -6.65
N GLN A 318 -2.43 35.93 -6.74
CA GLN A 318 -2.88 36.72 -5.60
C GLN A 318 -3.79 35.90 -4.68
N LEU A 319 -4.50 34.89 -5.22
CA LEU A 319 -5.40 34.03 -4.46
C LEU A 319 -4.69 32.80 -3.86
N LEU A 320 -3.75 32.22 -4.61
CA LEU A 320 -3.15 30.92 -4.29
C LEU A 320 -1.69 30.85 -4.73
N GLU A 321 -0.89 30.09 -3.99
CA GLU A 321 0.43 29.61 -4.41
C GLU A 321 0.47 28.08 -4.29
N VAL A 322 1.23 27.42 -5.16
CA VAL A 322 1.44 25.97 -5.10
C VAL A 322 2.93 25.69 -4.92
N LYS A 323 3.29 25.02 -3.83
CA LYS A 323 4.66 24.58 -3.56
C LYS A 323 5.07 23.44 -4.52
N PRO A 324 6.37 23.18 -4.71
CA PRO A 324 6.85 22.10 -5.58
C PRO A 324 6.34 20.70 -5.20
N ASP A 325 5.99 20.49 -3.94
CA ASP A 325 5.43 19.23 -3.40
C ASP A 325 3.89 19.14 -3.53
N GLY A 326 3.27 20.08 -4.25
CA GLY A 326 1.82 20.14 -4.47
C GLY A 326 1.03 20.81 -3.35
N THR A 327 1.68 21.34 -2.31
CA THR A 327 0.98 22.05 -1.22
C THR A 327 0.33 23.34 -1.69
N LEU A 328 -0.93 23.53 -1.35
CA LEU A 328 -1.74 24.70 -1.65
C LEU A 328 -1.60 25.73 -0.52
N ILE A 329 -1.07 26.91 -0.84
CA ILE A 329 -0.93 28.05 0.09
C ILE A 329 -1.95 29.12 -0.29
N ALA A 330 -3.08 29.11 0.41
CA ALA A 330 -4.16 30.07 0.23
C ALA A 330 -3.77 31.47 0.75
N LYS A 331 -4.09 32.51 -0.03
CA LYS A 331 -3.78 33.91 0.30
C LYS A 331 -5.04 34.73 0.56
N SER A 332 -6.08 34.54 -0.24
CA SER A 332 -7.38 35.20 -0.05
C SER A 332 -8.52 34.39 -0.68
N PRO A 333 -9.76 34.52 -0.17
CA PRO A 333 -10.91 33.81 -0.72
C PRO A 333 -11.17 34.14 -2.19
N GLY A 334 -11.70 33.17 -2.93
CA GLY A 334 -11.98 33.28 -4.36
C GLY A 334 -11.85 31.93 -5.05
N THR A 335 -11.81 31.93 -6.37
CA THR A 335 -11.63 30.72 -7.17
C THR A 335 -10.54 30.98 -8.20
N THR A 336 -9.61 30.04 -8.35
CA THR A 336 -8.56 30.10 -9.37
C THR A 336 -8.35 28.74 -9.99
N ARG A 337 -7.52 28.67 -11.04
CA ARG A 337 -7.18 27.42 -11.72
C ARG A 337 -5.68 27.16 -11.58
N VAL A 338 -5.34 25.94 -11.22
CA VAL A 338 -3.97 25.44 -11.20
C VAL A 338 -3.75 24.60 -12.44
N ILE A 339 -2.75 24.96 -13.23
CA ILE A 339 -2.29 24.19 -14.39
C ILE A 339 -1.05 23.41 -13.97
N VAL A 340 -1.02 22.12 -14.29
CA VAL A 340 0.09 21.22 -13.99
C VAL A 340 0.64 20.65 -15.28
N GLN A 341 1.97 20.62 -15.38
CA GLN A 341 2.68 20.06 -16.53
C GLN A 341 3.72 19.04 -16.06
N TYR A 342 3.75 17.89 -16.73
CA TYR A 342 4.71 16.82 -16.46
C TYR A 342 4.81 15.89 -17.67
N GLY A 343 6.03 15.48 -18.05
CA GLY A 343 6.23 14.50 -19.13
C GLY A 343 5.63 14.90 -20.49
N GLY A 344 5.49 16.20 -20.77
CA GLY A 344 4.80 16.69 -21.98
C GLY A 344 3.27 16.71 -21.89
N CYS A 345 2.68 16.12 -20.84
CA CYS A 345 1.26 16.21 -20.55
C CYS A 345 0.93 17.51 -19.79
N THR A 346 -0.29 18.02 -19.98
CA THR A 346 -0.83 19.16 -19.24
C THR A 346 -2.22 18.82 -18.72
N ALA A 347 -2.50 19.22 -17.49
CA ALA A 347 -3.80 19.12 -16.87
C ALA A 347 -4.08 20.41 -16.11
N ASP A 348 -5.34 20.65 -15.76
CA ASP A 348 -5.71 21.78 -14.94
C ASP A 348 -6.84 21.41 -13.97
N LYS A 349 -6.95 22.15 -12.87
CA LYS A 349 -7.95 21.95 -11.84
C LYS A 349 -8.37 23.28 -11.26
N GLU A 350 -9.67 23.46 -11.09
CA GLU A 350 -10.23 24.60 -10.35
C GLU A 350 -10.05 24.38 -8.84
N ILE A 351 -9.61 25.41 -8.14
CA ILE A 351 -9.43 25.41 -6.68
C ILE A 351 -10.25 26.56 -6.11
N THR A 352 -11.09 26.22 -5.13
CA THR A 352 -11.87 27.17 -4.35
C THR A 352 -11.15 27.50 -3.05
N ILE A 353 -10.91 28.78 -2.80
CA ILE A 353 -10.32 29.29 -1.58
C ILE A 353 -11.43 29.88 -0.70
N VAL A 354 -11.57 29.38 0.52
CA VAL A 354 -12.50 29.87 1.54
C VAL A 354 -11.75 30.55 2.69
N ASP A 355 -12.44 31.35 3.50
CA ASP A 355 -11.82 32.04 4.64
C ASP A 355 -11.19 31.07 5.65
N ALA A 356 -11.88 29.98 5.94
CA ALA A 356 -11.41 28.97 6.87
C ALA A 356 -11.99 27.60 6.55
N LEU A 357 -11.17 26.57 6.78
CA LEU A 357 -11.61 25.18 6.93
C LEU A 357 -11.35 24.74 8.37
N PRO A 358 -12.22 23.91 8.97
CA PRO A 358 -11.95 23.35 10.28
C PRO A 358 -10.76 22.39 10.20
N GLU A 359 -9.87 22.43 11.21
CA GLU A 359 -8.75 21.50 11.33
C GLU A 359 -9.23 20.04 11.40
N ARG A 360 -10.32 19.84 12.15
CA ARG A 360 -10.94 18.55 12.38
C ARG A 360 -12.46 18.68 12.33
N VAL A 361 -13.11 17.59 11.96
CA VAL A 361 -14.56 17.45 11.95
C VAL A 361 -14.96 16.28 12.83
N ASN A 362 -16.12 16.38 13.47
CA ASN A 362 -16.65 15.30 14.30
C ASN A 362 -17.39 14.28 13.43
N VAL A 363 -16.88 13.05 13.38
CA VAL A 363 -17.55 11.94 12.69
C VAL A 363 -18.12 10.99 13.72
N THR A 364 -19.44 10.81 13.70
CA THR A 364 -20.14 9.86 14.56
C THR A 364 -20.58 8.68 13.74
N VAL A 365 -20.18 7.46 14.12
CA VAL A 365 -20.56 6.23 13.43
C VAL A 365 -21.45 5.40 14.33
N THR A 366 -22.58 4.94 13.78
CA THR A 366 -23.45 3.95 14.40
C THR A 366 -23.51 2.71 13.51
N VAL A 367 -23.20 1.55 14.10
CA VAL A 367 -23.25 0.25 13.43
C VAL A 367 -24.33 -0.60 14.08
N LYS A 368 -25.28 -1.09 13.28
CA LYS A 368 -26.23 -2.13 13.70
C LYS A 368 -25.70 -3.49 13.26
N VAL A 369 -25.64 -4.43 14.20
CA VAL A 369 -25.17 -5.80 13.93
C VAL A 369 -26.33 -6.82 14.01
N PRO A 370 -26.20 -7.99 13.36
CA PRO A 370 -27.20 -9.04 13.46
C PRO A 370 -27.34 -9.53 14.90
N ALA A 371 -28.54 -9.99 15.27
CA ALA A 371 -28.81 -10.54 16.60
C ALA A 371 -27.93 -11.76 16.97
N SER A 372 -27.36 -12.44 15.96
CA SER A 372 -26.42 -13.55 16.12
C SER A 372 -24.98 -13.11 16.45
N THR A 373 -24.70 -11.80 16.47
CA THR A 373 -23.36 -11.27 16.72
C THR A 373 -22.97 -11.46 18.18
N PRO A 374 -21.84 -12.12 18.47
CA PRO A 374 -21.32 -12.19 19.83
C PRO A 374 -21.05 -10.79 20.40
N PRO A 375 -21.10 -10.61 21.74
CA PRO A 375 -20.77 -9.33 22.35
C PRO A 375 -19.27 -9.05 22.21
N TYR A 376 -18.91 -8.15 21.30
CA TYR A 376 -17.55 -7.66 21.14
C TYR A 376 -17.33 -6.39 21.98
N PRO A 377 -16.14 -6.17 22.57
CA PRO A 377 -15.86 -4.97 23.34
C PRO A 377 -15.86 -3.70 22.46
N SER A 378 -15.51 -3.84 21.18
CA SER A 378 -15.59 -2.80 20.17
C SER A 378 -15.62 -3.42 18.76
N LEU A 379 -16.04 -2.61 17.79
CA LEU A 379 -15.89 -2.87 16.36
C LEU A 379 -15.06 -1.74 15.73
N TYR A 380 -14.45 -2.02 14.58
CA TYR A 380 -13.85 -0.99 13.74
C TYR A 380 -14.75 -0.72 12.54
N ALA A 381 -15.10 0.54 12.31
CA ALA A 381 -15.92 1.01 11.20
C ALA A 381 -15.35 2.34 10.65
N GLY A 382 -14.07 2.34 10.32
CA GLY A 382 -13.27 3.55 10.02
C GLY A 382 -12.81 4.29 11.29
N ILE A 383 -13.61 4.20 12.35
CA ILE A 383 -13.24 4.53 13.73
C ILE A 383 -13.65 3.38 14.66
N GLU A 384 -13.10 3.35 15.87
CA GLU A 384 -13.55 2.42 16.90
C GLU A 384 -14.95 2.81 17.40
N VAL A 385 -15.87 1.84 17.44
CA VAL A 385 -17.22 1.99 17.98
C VAL A 385 -17.46 1.00 19.10
N LYS A 386 -18.17 1.42 20.15
CA LYS A 386 -18.40 0.63 21.38
C LYS A 386 -19.88 0.25 21.52
N PRO A 387 -20.21 -0.84 22.25
CA PRO A 387 -21.60 -1.25 22.46
C PRO A 387 -22.49 -0.11 22.98
N ALA A 388 -23.66 0.08 22.35
CA ALA A 388 -24.63 1.12 22.66
C ALA A 388 -26.04 0.57 23.00
N GLY A 389 -26.17 -0.76 23.15
CA GLY A 389 -27.44 -1.45 23.41
C GLY A 389 -28.17 -1.89 22.13
N ASP A 390 -29.11 -2.82 22.24
CA ASP A 390 -30.00 -3.27 21.14
C ASP A 390 -29.29 -3.68 19.83
N GLY A 391 -28.11 -4.29 19.94
CA GLY A 391 -27.31 -4.67 18.77
C GLY A 391 -26.68 -3.49 18.03
N LEU A 392 -26.59 -2.32 18.68
CA LEU A 392 -25.92 -1.13 18.17
C LEU A 392 -24.52 -0.99 18.78
N TYR A 393 -23.60 -0.51 17.96
CA TYR A 393 -22.31 0.03 18.36
C TYR A 393 -22.22 1.47 17.91
N LYS A 394 -21.75 2.37 18.77
CA LYS A 394 -21.63 3.80 18.49
C LYS A 394 -20.26 4.32 18.93
N GLY A 395 -19.71 5.25 18.15
CA GLY A 395 -18.49 5.97 18.47
C GLY A 395 -18.46 7.31 17.76
N SER A 396 -17.68 8.25 18.29
CA SER A 396 -17.42 9.55 17.69
C SER A 396 -15.94 9.87 17.81
N ALA A 397 -15.38 10.52 16.79
CA ALA A 397 -13.98 10.95 16.80
C ALA A 397 -13.81 12.28 16.07
N MET A 398 -12.86 13.10 16.55
CA MET A 398 -12.41 14.30 15.85
C MET A 398 -11.39 13.91 14.79
N ILE A 399 -11.80 13.91 13.52
CA ILE A 399 -10.98 13.45 12.38
C ILE A 399 -10.46 14.68 11.61
N PRO A 400 -9.17 14.72 11.21
CA PRO A 400 -8.66 15.76 10.32
C PRO A 400 -9.50 15.91 9.05
N HIS A 401 -9.74 17.17 8.66
CA HIS A 401 -10.61 17.46 7.52
C HIS A 401 -10.05 16.90 6.20
N GLY A 402 -10.87 16.14 5.48
CA GLY A 402 -10.63 15.65 4.11
C GLY A 402 -10.03 14.25 4.02
N LEU A 403 -9.80 13.57 5.14
CA LEU A 403 -9.38 12.17 5.12
C LEU A 403 -10.47 11.27 4.56
N THR A 404 -10.08 10.32 3.71
CA THR A 404 -10.99 9.33 3.13
C THR A 404 -10.71 7.96 3.75
N PHE A 405 -11.75 7.30 4.22
CA PHE A 405 -11.67 5.97 4.83
C PHE A 405 -12.37 4.98 3.94
N THR A 406 -11.69 3.91 3.55
CA THR A 406 -12.29 2.72 2.91
C THR A 406 -12.03 1.51 3.78
N PHE A 407 -13.09 0.82 4.18
CA PHE A 407 -13.01 -0.26 5.16
C PHE A 407 -14.15 -1.28 5.00
N LYS A 408 -13.97 -2.44 5.63
CA LYS A 408 -15.06 -3.33 6.01
C LYS A 408 -15.21 -3.23 7.52
N VAL A 409 -16.44 -3.19 8.03
CA VAL A 409 -16.68 -3.28 9.48
C VAL A 409 -16.03 -4.56 9.98
N SER A 410 -15.24 -4.49 11.04
CA SER A 410 -14.52 -5.65 11.57
C SER A 410 -14.57 -5.72 13.08
N HIS A 411 -14.34 -6.91 13.61
CA HIS A 411 -14.09 -7.13 15.02
C HIS A 411 -12.73 -7.80 15.22
N GLY A 412 -11.88 -7.21 16.06
CA GLY A 412 -10.48 -7.63 16.20
C GLY A 412 -9.68 -7.52 14.89
N PHE A 413 -8.55 -8.22 14.83
CA PHE A 413 -7.73 -8.31 13.61
C PHE A 413 -8.25 -9.44 12.70
N GLY A 414 -8.86 -9.07 11.57
CA GLY A 414 -9.04 -9.98 10.43
C GLY A 414 -10.39 -10.70 10.28
N ARG A 415 -11.42 -10.35 11.07
CA ARG A 415 -12.80 -10.83 10.83
C ARG A 415 -13.69 -9.68 10.42
N HIS A 416 -14.15 -9.73 9.18
CA HIS A 416 -14.87 -8.65 8.54
C HIS A 416 -16.34 -8.98 8.35
N GLU A 417 -17.13 -7.94 8.17
CA GLU A 417 -18.50 -8.07 7.71
C GLU A 417 -18.54 -8.74 6.34
N ARG A 418 -19.61 -9.50 6.11
CA ARG A 418 -19.98 -10.00 4.80
C ARG A 418 -20.88 -8.97 4.13
N LEU A 419 -20.39 -8.40 3.03
CA LEU A 419 -21.20 -7.54 2.15
C LEU A 419 -21.91 -8.39 1.10
N LYS A 420 -23.11 -7.97 0.69
CA LYS A 420 -23.86 -8.74 -0.31
C LYS A 420 -23.21 -8.62 -1.69
N PRO A 421 -22.94 -9.73 -2.40
CA PRO A 421 -22.34 -9.68 -3.74
C PRO A 421 -23.16 -8.89 -4.76
N ASP A 422 -24.49 -8.88 -4.63
CA ASP A 422 -25.44 -8.20 -5.52
C ASP A 422 -25.63 -6.70 -5.21
N SER A 423 -25.14 -6.22 -4.06
CA SER A 423 -25.20 -4.81 -3.70
C SER A 423 -24.26 -3.93 -4.52
N GLY A 424 -23.25 -4.54 -5.18
CA GLY A 424 -22.15 -3.83 -5.82
C GLY A 424 -21.20 -3.14 -4.84
N ILE A 425 -21.46 -3.21 -3.53
CA ILE A 425 -20.62 -2.63 -2.48
C ILE A 425 -19.61 -3.69 -2.04
N THR A 426 -18.35 -3.48 -2.40
CA THR A 426 -17.24 -4.34 -1.97
C THR A 426 -16.60 -3.85 -0.66
N ARG A 427 -16.71 -2.54 -0.38
CA ARG A 427 -16.25 -1.87 0.85
C ARG A 427 -17.11 -0.67 1.17
N ARG A 428 -17.12 -0.26 2.45
CA ARG A 428 -17.71 1.01 2.90
C ARG A 428 -16.70 2.13 2.73
N SER A 429 -17.20 3.36 2.53
CA SER A 429 -16.34 4.53 2.44
C SER A 429 -17.01 5.80 2.98
N PHE A 430 -16.23 6.72 3.54
CA PHE A 430 -16.64 8.09 3.82
C PHE A 430 -15.45 9.06 3.71
N VAL A 431 -15.75 10.34 3.52
CA VAL A 431 -14.79 11.45 3.57
C VAL A 431 -15.11 12.33 4.77
N ALA A 432 -14.12 12.68 5.58
CA ALA A 432 -14.27 13.56 6.74
C ALA A 432 -14.29 15.05 6.31
N SER A 433 -15.27 15.47 5.50
CA SER A 433 -15.37 16.85 4.99
C SER A 433 -16.19 17.80 5.87
N SER A 434 -17.02 17.27 6.75
CA SER A 434 -17.87 18.04 7.67
C SER A 434 -18.22 17.20 8.87
N ASP A 435 -18.75 17.83 9.92
CA ASP A 435 -19.42 17.10 10.99
C ASP A 435 -20.53 16.23 10.39
N GLN A 436 -20.53 14.94 10.72
CA GLN A 436 -21.44 13.99 10.09
C GLN A 436 -21.78 12.81 11.00
N GLU A 437 -23.00 12.29 10.82
CA GLU A 437 -23.46 11.06 11.43
C GLU A 437 -23.63 9.99 10.35
N LEU A 438 -22.97 8.86 10.53
CA LEU A 438 -22.94 7.73 9.61
C LEU A 438 -23.65 6.54 10.25
N TYR A 439 -24.48 5.85 9.48
CA TYR A 439 -25.18 4.65 9.90
C TYR A 439 -24.87 3.49 8.98
N TYR A 440 -24.42 2.37 9.56
CA TYR A 440 -24.09 1.15 8.84
C TYR A 440 -24.85 -0.03 9.43
N GLU A 441 -25.36 -0.91 8.58
CA GLU A 441 -25.97 -2.18 8.99
C GLU A 441 -25.10 -3.34 8.49
N VAL A 442 -24.61 -4.15 9.43
CA VAL A 442 -23.90 -5.40 9.16
C VAL A 442 -24.95 -6.49 9.02
N GLU A 443 -24.89 -7.26 7.94
CA GLU A 443 -25.85 -8.33 7.69
C GLU A 443 -25.35 -9.70 8.18
N GLY A 444 -24.04 -9.85 8.28
CA GLY A 444 -23.39 -11.06 8.76
C GLY A 444 -21.88 -10.89 8.79
N TRP A 445 -21.20 -11.90 9.33
CA TRP A 445 -19.75 -11.95 9.44
C TRP A 445 -19.18 -12.98 8.47
N GLU A 446 -17.99 -12.72 7.95
CA GLU A 446 -17.17 -13.71 7.24
C GLU A 446 -16.87 -14.88 8.20
N THR A 447 -16.90 -16.11 7.68
CA THR A 447 -16.82 -17.37 8.45
C THR A 447 -15.41 -17.82 8.72
#